data_AF-A0A291QS22-F1
#
_entry.id   AF-A0A291QS22-F1
#
_cell.length_a   1.000
_cell.length_b   1.000
_cell.length_c   1.000
_cell.angle_alpha   90.00
_cell.angle_beta   90.00
_cell.angle_gamma   90.00
#
_symmetry.space_group_name_H-M   'P 1'
#
loop_
_entity.id
_entity.type
_entity.pdbx_description
1 polymer ?
#
loop_
_entity_poly.entity_id
_entity_poly.type
_entity_poly.pdbx_seq_one_letter_code
_entity_poly.pdbx_strand_id
1 'polypeptide(L)' 'MKYLFLYLGLLFCAPCVSAPGKKMVYICNGKYSKKYHLVEKCRGLRNCSTKIEKVSLGEAKDKGRTLCGWED' A
#
# COMPACT_ATOMS: atom_id res chain seq x y z
N MET A 1 -13.64 37.33 -39.26
CA MET A 1 -14.18 35.95 -39.28
C MET A 1 -13.12 34.85 -39.28
N LYS A 2 -11.92 35.05 -38.68
CA LYS A 2 -10.80 34.08 -38.76
C LYS A 2 -10.40 33.44 -37.42
N TYR A 3 -11.00 33.89 -36.31
CA TYR A 3 -10.65 33.43 -34.96
C TYR A 3 -11.68 32.46 -34.34
N LEU A 4 -12.72 32.08 -35.07
CA LEU A 4 -13.82 31.29 -34.51
C LEU A 4 -13.56 29.77 -34.52
N PHE A 5 -12.45 29.31 -35.12
CA PHE A 5 -12.10 27.88 -35.21
C PHE A 5 -10.96 27.44 -34.28
N LEU A 6 -10.48 28.31 -33.39
CA LEU A 6 -9.34 28.00 -32.50
C LEU A 6 -9.72 27.41 -31.13
N TYR A 7 -11.02 27.17 -30.87
CA TYR A 7 -11.52 26.75 -29.56
C TYR A 7 -12.21 25.38 -29.53
N LEU A 8 -11.92 24.50 -30.50
CA LEU A 8 -12.43 23.12 -30.50
C LEU A 8 -11.27 22.14 -30.25
N GLY A 9 -10.97 21.84 -28.99
CA GLY A 9 -10.09 20.70 -28.68
C GLY A 9 -9.33 20.72 -27.36
N LEU A 10 -9.38 21.80 -26.57
CA LEU A 10 -8.70 21.85 -25.27
C LEU A 10 -9.57 21.35 -24.11
N LEU A 11 -10.32 20.28 -24.35
CA LEU A 11 -11.25 19.68 -23.37
C LEU A 11 -11.14 18.15 -23.35
N PHE A 12 -9.91 17.63 -23.47
CA PHE A 12 -9.64 16.27 -23.01
C PHE A 12 -9.20 16.36 -21.54
N CYS A 13 -10.19 16.46 -20.66
CA CYS A 13 -10.00 16.27 -19.23
C CYS A 13 -9.45 14.86 -19.04
N ALA A 14 -8.16 14.76 -18.69
CA ALA A 14 -7.52 13.49 -18.38
C ALA A 14 -8.35 12.79 -17.29
N PRO A 15 -8.75 11.52 -17.47
CA PRO A 15 -9.36 10.78 -16.38
C PRO A 15 -8.34 10.74 -15.23
N CYS A 16 -8.75 11.24 -14.07
CA CYS A 16 -8.00 11.10 -12.83
C CYS A 16 -7.90 9.60 -12.54
N VAL A 17 -6.83 8.95 -13.03
CA VAL A 17 -6.47 7.59 -12.65
C VAL A 17 -6.17 7.64 -11.16
N SER A 18 -7.20 7.34 -10.37
CA SER A 18 -7.06 7.03 -8.95
C SER A 18 -6.25 5.75 -8.90
N ALA A 19 -4.96 5.86 -8.57
CA ALA A 19 -4.08 4.70 -8.43
C ALA A 19 -4.75 3.68 -7.50
N PRO A 20 -4.75 2.38 -7.85
CA PRO A 20 -5.34 1.37 -6.97
C PRO A 20 -4.66 1.46 -5.61
N GLY A 21 -5.44 1.78 -4.58
CA GLY A 21 -4.96 1.99 -3.23
C GLY A 21 -4.19 0.76 -2.77
N LYS A 22 -2.86 0.87 -2.70
CA LYS A 22 -2.02 -0.23 -2.19
C LYS A 22 -2.43 -0.46 -0.74
N LYS A 23 -2.96 -1.65 -0.44
CA LYS A 23 -3.25 -2.04 0.94
C LYS A 23 -1.94 -2.04 1.72
N MET A 24 -1.83 -1.14 2.70
CA MET A 24 -0.64 -1.04 3.54
C MET A 24 -0.77 -2.00 4.72
N VAL A 25 0.31 -2.67 5.05
CA VAL A 25 0.43 -3.64 6.14
C VAL A 25 1.67 -3.35 6.96
N TYR A 26 1.70 -3.88 8.18
CA TYR A 26 2.79 -3.74 9.12
C TYR A 26 3.63 -5.01 9.14
N ILE A 27 4.95 -4.87 9.11
CA ILE A 27 5.89 -5.98 9.23
C ILE A 27 6.88 -5.70 10.36
N CYS A 28 7.27 -6.75 11.06
CA CYS A 28 8.44 -6.73 11.93
C CYS A 28 9.69 -7.07 11.11
N ASN A 29 10.75 -6.27 11.22
CA ASN A 29 12.03 -6.49 10.50
C ASN A 29 12.99 -7.48 11.20
N GLY A 30 12.54 -8.17 12.25
CA GLY A 30 13.32 -9.22 12.88
C GLY A 30 13.64 -10.36 11.91
N LYS A 31 14.83 -10.96 12.06
CA LYS A 31 15.33 -12.08 11.23
C LYS A 31 14.35 -13.26 11.14
N TYR A 32 13.56 -13.48 12.19
CA TYR A 32 12.60 -14.58 12.29
C TYR A 32 11.17 -14.20 11.93
N SER A 33 10.92 -12.93 11.58
CA SER A 33 9.59 -12.49 11.20
C SER A 33 9.23 -13.03 9.82
N LYS A 34 8.22 -13.90 9.77
CA LYS A 34 7.67 -14.49 8.53
C LYS A 34 6.25 -14.00 8.25
N LYS A 35 5.75 -13.09 9.08
CA LYS A 35 4.36 -12.65 9.07
C LYS A 35 4.24 -11.17 8.76
N TYR A 36 3.14 -10.79 8.12
CA TYR A 36 2.67 -9.40 8.02
C TYR A 36 1.35 -9.25 8.77
N HIS A 37 1.07 -8.02 9.19
CA HIS A 37 -0.03 -7.66 10.08
C HIS A 37 -0.84 -6.53 9.45
N LEU A 38 -2.16 -6.56 9.58
CA LEU A 38 -3.07 -5.52 9.11
C LEU A 38 -3.15 -4.39 10.14
N VAL A 39 -3.04 -4.71 11.43
CA VAL A 39 -3.05 -3.75 12.54
C VAL A 39 -1.69 -3.62 13.21
N GLU A 40 -1.27 -2.39 13.56
CA GLU A 40 0.03 -2.17 14.24
C GLU A 40 0.08 -2.80 15.65
N LYS A 41 -1.09 -2.88 16.31
CA LYS A 41 -1.25 -3.39 17.68
C LYS A 41 -1.54 -4.89 17.72
N CYS A 42 -1.26 -5.62 16.64
CA CYS A 42 -1.48 -7.05 16.60
C CYS A 42 -0.76 -7.74 17.76
N ARG A 43 -1.41 -8.74 18.37
CA ARG A 43 -0.80 -9.58 19.42
C ARG A 43 0.55 -10.17 18.99
N GLY A 44 0.69 -10.50 17.70
CA GLY A 44 1.94 -11.01 17.12
C GLY A 44 3.07 -9.97 17.01
N LEU A 45 2.77 -8.68 17.04
CA LEU A 45 3.76 -7.59 17.02
C LEU A 45 4.26 -7.21 18.41
N ARG A 46 3.59 -7.63 19.48
CA ARG A 46 3.93 -7.28 20.87
C ARG A 46 5.34 -7.72 21.29
N ASN A 47 5.85 -8.80 20.71
CA ASN A 47 7.20 -9.31 20.95
C ASN A 47 8.21 -8.91 19.85
N CYS A 48 7.84 -8.00 18.94
CA CYS A 48 8.77 -7.53 17.92
C CYS A 48 9.93 -6.80 18.60
N SER A 49 11.14 -7.37 18.51
CA SER A 49 12.35 -6.80 19.11
C SER A 49 12.99 -5.68 18.28
N THR A 50 12.43 -5.41 17.09
CA THR A 50 12.94 -4.44 16.12
C THR A 50 11.88 -3.39 15.77
N LYS A 51 12.22 -2.46 14.87
CA LYS A 51 11.25 -1.51 14.33
C LYS A 51 10.14 -2.23 13.52
N ILE A 52 8.91 -1.75 13.70
CA ILE A 52 7.76 -2.10 12.87
C ILE A 52 7.74 -1.16 11.66
N GLU A 53 7.70 -1.72 10.46
CA GLU A 53 7.69 -0.98 9.21
C GLU A 53 6.34 -1.14 8.51
N LYS A 54 5.83 -0.06 7.92
CA LYS A 54 4.60 -0.07 7.14
C LYS A 54 4.95 -0.19 5.66
N VAL A 55 4.62 -1.33 5.07
CA VAL A 55 4.93 -1.68 3.69
C VAL A 55 3.65 -1.98 2.93
N SER A 56 3.71 -2.06 1.60
CA SER A 56 2.56 -2.51 0.82
C SER A 56 2.34 -4.03 0.98
N LEU A 57 1.09 -4.48 0.83
CA LEU A 57 0.74 -5.91 0.86
C LEU A 57 1.52 -6.69 -0.21
N GLY A 58 1.74 -6.09 -1.38
CA GLY A 58 2.57 -6.67 -2.44
C GLY A 58 3.99 -6.89 -1.96
N GLU A 59 4.63 -5.84 -1.45
CA GLU A 59 6.00 -5.94 -0.92
C GLU A 59 6.13 -6.96 0.22
N ALA A 60 5.15 -7.05 1.11
CA ALA A 60 5.15 -8.05 2.17
C ALA A 60 5.12 -9.49 1.59
N LYS A 61 4.30 -9.73 0.56
CA LYS A 61 4.23 -11.01 -0.15
C LYS A 61 5.50 -11.30 -0.94
N ASP A 62 6.09 -10.30 -1.59
CA ASP A 62 7.35 -10.40 -2.33
C ASP A 62 8.51 -10.78 -1.41
N LYS A 63 8.49 -10.29 -0.16
CA LYS A 63 9.41 -10.70 0.92
C LYS A 63 9.10 -12.09 1.51
N GLY A 64 8.16 -12.83 0.93
CA GLY A 64 7.74 -14.17 1.39
C GLY A 64 7.00 -14.16 2.74
N ARG A 65 6.46 -13.03 3.16
CA ARG A 65 5.70 -12.93 4.42
C ARG A 65 4.26 -13.40 4.21
N THR A 66 3.70 -14.05 5.23
CA THR A 66 2.32 -14.56 5.22
C THR A 66 1.44 -13.82 6.23
N LEU A 67 0.11 -13.90 6.11
CA LEU A 67 -0.80 -13.25 7.05
C LEU A 67 -0.62 -13.82 8.48
N CYS A 68 -0.61 -12.94 9.48
CA CYS A 68 -0.68 -13.34 10.88
C CYS A 68 -2.04 -13.95 11.21
N GLY A 69 -2.07 -15.02 12.02
CA GLY A 69 -3.32 -15.68 12.42
C GLY A 69 -4.05 -15.00 13.59
N TRP A 70 -3.48 -13.94 14.16
CA TRP A 70 -3.99 -13.23 15.33
C TRP A 70 -4.55 -11.85 14.97
N GLU A 71 -4.91 -11.66 13.71
CA GLU A 71 -5.58 -10.46 13.21
C GLU A 71 -7.08 -10.58 13.54
N ASP A 72 -7.40 -10.46 14.83
CA ASP A 72 -8.77 -10.28 15.37
C ASP A 72 -9.14 -8.79 15.38
#